data_AF-A0A2M8FEZ3-F1
#
_entry.id   AF-A0A2M8FEZ3-F1
#
_cell.length_a   1.000
_cell.length_b   1.000
_cell.length_c   1.000
_cell.angle_alpha   90.00
_cell.angle_beta   90.00
_cell.angle_gamma   90.00
#
_symmetry.space_group_name_H-M   'P 1'
#
loop_
_entity.id
_entity.type
_entity.pdbx_description
1 polymer ?
#
loop_
_entity_poly.entity_id
_entity_poly.type
_entity_poly.pdbx_seq_one_letter_code
_entity_poly.pdbx_strand_id
1 'polypeptide(L)' 'MEQHNLHKKATVQHIDYKDITRLGNYINPHARMNSRKRTGFTAKAQRDFAQAIKRARFMALMPYISR' A
#
# COMPACT_ATOMS: atom_id res chain seq x y z
N MET A 1 19.59 20.20 -3.15
CA MET A 1 19.98 18.80 -2.88
C MET A 1 18.84 17.92 -3.34
N GLU A 2 19.12 17.26 -4.47
CA GLU A 2 18.33 16.39 -5.35
C GLU A 2 16.80 16.41 -5.32
N GLN A 3 16.26 17.07 -6.35
CA GLN A 3 15.02 16.66 -7.00
C GLN A 3 15.24 15.34 -7.72
N HIS A 4 14.70 14.23 -7.23
CA HIS A 4 14.62 12.99 -8.01
C HIS A 4 13.15 12.70 -8.37
N ASN A 5 12.67 13.41 -9.40
CA ASN A 5 11.48 13.04 -10.14
C ASN A 5 11.77 11.72 -10.90
N LEU A 6 11.48 10.57 -10.28
CA LEU A 6 11.42 9.31 -11.02
C LEU A 6 10.16 9.28 -11.86
N HIS A 7 10.31 9.64 -13.14
CA HIS A 7 9.38 9.24 -14.19
C HIS A 7 9.41 7.71 -14.35
N LYS A 8 8.75 6.98 -13.45
CA LYS A 8 8.22 5.66 -13.76
C LYS A 8 6.74 5.82 -14.04
N LYS A 9 6.39 6.00 -15.32
CA LYS A 9 5.10 5.50 -15.83
C LYS A 9 5.12 3.98 -15.71
N ALA A 10 5.01 3.47 -14.49
CA ALA A 10 4.51 2.13 -14.28
C ALA A 10 3.04 2.23 -14.71
N THR A 11 2.70 1.67 -15.88
CA THR A 11 1.33 1.24 -16.21
C THR A 11 0.68 0.81 -14.92
N VAL A 12 -0.41 1.45 -14.48
CA VAL A 12 -1.02 1.27 -13.14
C VAL A 12 -1.01 -0.21 -12.76
N GLN A 13 0.07 -0.64 -12.10
CA GLN A 13 0.30 -2.05 -11.90
C GLN A 13 -0.70 -2.42 -10.84
N HIS A 14 -1.58 -3.35 -11.19
CA HIS A 14 -2.63 -3.83 -10.31
C HIS A 14 -2.07 -4.07 -8.90
N ILE A 15 -2.71 -3.50 -7.88
CA ILE A 15 -2.30 -3.69 -6.49
C ILE A 15 -2.84 -5.04 -6.03
N ASP A 16 -2.01 -6.08 -6.17
CA ASP A 16 -2.35 -7.44 -5.74
C ASP A 16 -2.27 -7.56 -4.21
N TYR A 17 -3.24 -8.24 -3.61
CA TYR A 17 -3.26 -8.54 -2.19
C TYR A 17 -2.21 -9.57 -1.76
N LYS A 18 -1.67 -10.34 -2.71
CA LYS A 18 -0.63 -11.34 -2.46
C LYS A 18 0.76 -10.74 -2.31
N ASP A 19 0.97 -9.51 -2.79
CA ASP A 19 2.26 -8.82 -2.73
C ASP A 19 2.44 -8.12 -1.36
N ILE A 20 2.55 -8.93 -0.30
CA ILE A 20 2.64 -8.45 1.08
C ILE A 20 3.81 -7.50 1.32
N THR A 21 4.91 -7.67 0.59
CA THR A 21 6.12 -6.84 0.71
C THR A 21 5.82 -5.42 0.26
N ARG A 22 5.18 -5.25 -0.92
CA ARG A 22 4.81 -3.91 -1.40
C ARG A 22 3.71 -3.30 -0.55
N LEU A 23 2.75 -4.09 -0.09
CA LEU A 23 1.67 -3.62 0.78
C LEU A 23 2.22 -3.14 2.13
N GLY A 24 3.16 -3.88 2.73
CA GLY A 24 3.78 -3.57 4.01
C GLY A 24 4.44 -2.20 4.07
N ASN A 25 5.05 -1.76 2.97
CA ASN A 25 5.69 -0.43 2.86
C ASN A 25 4.73 0.74 3.12
N TYR A 26 3.42 0.53 2.99
CA TYR A 26 2.39 1.57 3.15
C TYR A 26 1.55 1.39 4.42
N ILE A 27 2.05 0.62 5.38
CA ILE A 27 1.42 0.37 6.69
C ILE A 27 2.36 0.90 7.76
N ASN A 28 1.82 1.31 8.91
CA ASN A 28 2.61 1.69 10.07
C ASN A 28 3.00 0.45 10.92
N PRO A 29 3.88 0.60 11.92
CA PRO A 29 4.27 -0.51 12.79
C PRO A 29 3.10 -1.22 13.49
N HIS A 30 2.01 -0.50 13.78
CA HIS A 30 0.79 -1.07 14.39
C HIS A 30 -0.16 -1.77 13.40
N ALA A 31 0.35 -2.11 12.21
CA ALA A 31 -0.41 -2.71 11.12
C ALA A 31 -1.57 -1.85 10.57
N ARG A 32 -1.61 -0.53 10.81
CA ARG A 32 -2.64 0.40 10.28
C ARG A 32 -2.21 1.00 8.94
N MET A 33 -3.15 1.12 8.00
CA MET A 33 -2.89 1.72 6.68
C MET A 33 -2.47 3.18 6.81
N ASN A 34 -1.44 3.58 6.08
CA ASN A 34 -1.03 4.97 6.00
C ASN A 34 -2.05 5.80 5.22
N SER A 35 -2.21 7.07 5.60
CA SER A 35 -3.10 8.00 4.90
C SER A 35 -2.55 8.34 3.52
N ARG A 36 -3.43 8.77 2.61
CA ARG A 36 -3.06 9.16 1.25
C ARG A 36 -1.94 10.21 1.21
N LYS A 37 -1.92 11.16 2.17
CA LYS A 37 -0.88 12.19 2.29
C LYS A 37 0.51 11.59 2.51
N ARG A 38 0.59 10.46 3.24
CA ARG A 38 1.83 9.75 3.54
C ARG A 38 2.22 8.73 2.48
N THR A 39 1.24 8.08 1.83
CA THR A 39 1.51 7.10 0.75
C THR A 39 1.82 7.74 -0.60
N GLY A 40 1.38 8.98 -0.84
CA GLY A 40 1.53 9.65 -2.14
C GLY A 40 0.63 9.09 -3.24
N PHE A 41 -0.31 8.20 -2.92
CA PHE A 41 -1.19 7.57 -3.89
C PHE A 41 -2.21 8.54 -4.51
N THR A 42 -2.66 8.24 -5.73
CA THR A 42 -3.88 8.83 -6.29
C THR A 42 -5.10 8.31 -5.52
N ALA A 43 -6.25 8.99 -5.65
CA ALA A 43 -7.48 8.53 -4.99
C ALA A 43 -7.88 7.11 -5.40
N LYS A 44 -7.67 6.75 -6.68
CA LYS A 44 -7.92 5.41 -7.20
C LYS A 44 -6.96 4.38 -6.58
N ALA A 45 -5.65 4.65 -6.64
CA ALA A 45 -4.65 3.74 -6.07
C ALA A 45 -4.86 3.52 -4.56
N GLN A 46 -5.26 4.55 -3.79
CA GLN A 46 -5.56 4.38 -2.36
C GLN A 46 -6.76 3.46 -2.11
N ARG A 47 -7.80 3.51 -2.94
CA ARG A 47 -8.96 2.60 -2.85
C ARG A 47 -8.57 1.17 -3.20
N ASP A 48 -7.82 1.01 -4.29
CA ASP A 48 -7.34 -0.29 -4.75
C ASP A 48 -6.41 -0.92 -3.69
N PHE A 49 -5.51 -0.14 -3.10
CA PHE A 49 -4.66 -0.53 -1.97
C PHE A 49 -5.48 -0.95 -0.74
N ALA A 50 -6.47 -0.15 -0.34
CA ALA A 50 -7.28 -0.49 0.82
C ALA A 50 -8.06 -1.80 0.61
N GLN A 51 -8.51 -2.07 -0.61
CA GLN A 51 -9.16 -3.33 -0.94
C GLN A 51 -8.18 -4.52 -0.89
N ALA A 52 -6.96 -4.33 -1.40
CA ALA A 52 -5.90 -5.34 -1.34
C ALA A 52 -5.53 -5.68 0.11
N ILE A 53 -5.33 -4.68 0.98
CA ILE A 53 -5.05 -4.89 2.40
C ILE A 53 -6.17 -5.67 3.11
N LYS A 54 -7.44 -5.33 2.85
CA LYS A 54 -8.57 -6.04 3.45
C LYS A 54 -8.58 -7.52 3.05
N ARG A 55 -8.31 -7.82 1.77
CA ARG A 55 -8.21 -9.20 1.27
C ARG A 55 -7.02 -9.94 1.87
N ALA A 56 -5.85 -9.31 1.91
CA ALA A 56 -4.64 -9.90 2.49
C ALA A 56 -4.85 -10.27 3.97
N ARG A 57 -5.51 -9.39 4.73
CA ARG A 57 -5.86 -9.65 6.14
C ARG A 57 -6.87 -10.77 6.32
N PHE A 58 -7.90 -10.83 5.48
CA PHE A 58 -8.88 -11.92 5.50
C PHE A 58 -8.23 -13.27 5.20
N MET A 59 -7.24 -13.29 4.30
CA MET A 59 -6.44 -14.48 3.95
C MET A 59 -5.31 -14.78 4.94
N ALA A 60 -5.26 -14.11 6.09
CA ALA A 60 -4.21 -14.23 7.11
C ALA A 60 -2.77 -13.94 6.63
N LEU A 61 -2.61 -13.26 5.48
CA LEU A 61 -1.29 -12.85 4.94
C LEU A 61 -0.73 -11.62 5.66
N MET A 62 -1.60 -10.80 6.27
CA MET A 62 -1.22 -9.61 7.03
C MET A 62 -2.06 -9.47 8.30
N PRO A 63 -1.49 -8.93 9.39
CA PRO A 63 -2.26 -8.72 10.62
C PRO A 63 -3.22 -7.53 10.51
N TYR A 64 -4.29 -7.59 11.31
CA TYR A 64 -5.19 -6.44 11.51
C TYR A 64 -4.57 -5.39 12.45
N ILE A 65 -3.82 -5.86 13.44
CA ILE A 65 -3.19 -5.08 14.51
C ILE A 65 -1.84 -5.74 14.82
N SER A 66 -0.80 -4.95 15.00
CA SER A 66 0.47 -5.39 15.58
C SER A 66 0.70 -4.63 16.89
N ARG A 67 1.25 -5.32 17.89
CA ARG A 67 1.69 -4.69 19.15
C ARG A 67 2.90 -3.80 18.90
#